data_AF-A0A7V2L913-F1
#
_entry.id   AF-A0A7V2L913-F1
#
_cell.length_a   1.000
_cell.length_b   1.000
_cell.length_c   1.000
_cell.angle_alpha   90.00
_cell.angle_beta   90.00
_cell.angle_gamma   90.00
#
_symmetry.space_group_name_H-M   'P 1'
#
loop_
_entity.id
_entity.type
_entity.pdbx_description
1 polymer ?
#
loop_
_entity_poly.entity_id
_entity_poly.type
_entity_poly.pdbx_seq_one_letter_code
_entity_poly.pdbx_strand_id
1 'polypeptide(L)'
;MSKSQFNRSLKKISVDQPSNARLDGLNTLMSRRRRLPSVVGLLLIAFVTLSTSPGCTPQTVATEKVAATEAIEAPEQDLEPSAEAGVQGPVQFGDASIEYVESISEDETSGQILTVQVTNPTTGEIVVTIPCGLIFDPGPESDEQRLMVIQEASASLLPGEEATLTPYVICIDSSNAIPESGSTYHVGVMATGDLLKLAQCICKETLVDIEMDPLAFMDQFGLQFAVWTVSDGLSFEEMFEGMEEAGGALGEISAEDFTEEMEELFGGVMEIFQGVGQDWLERCQIEINP
;
A
#
# COMPACT_ATOMS: atom_id res chain seq x y z
N MET A 1 18.15 55.51 10.45
CA MET A 1 18.25 54.05 10.19
C MET A 1 18.15 53.84 8.69
N SER A 2 19.16 53.17 8.14
CA SER A 2 19.55 53.19 6.73
C SER A 2 18.72 52.23 5.87
N LYS A 3 18.24 52.72 4.72
CA LYS A 3 17.64 51.90 3.65
C LYS A 3 18.77 51.39 2.77
N SER A 4 19.13 50.10 2.93
CA SER A 4 20.09 49.44 2.05
C SER A 4 19.38 48.78 0.87
N GLN A 5 19.88 49.10 -0.32
CA GLN A 5 19.47 48.63 -1.63
C GLN A 5 19.76 47.14 -1.79
N PHE A 6 18.82 46.38 -2.34
CA PHE A 6 19.05 45.02 -2.83
C PHE A 6 18.85 45.03 -4.35
N ASN A 7 19.96 45.07 -5.06
CA ASN A 7 20.04 45.04 -6.52
C ASN A 7 20.45 43.61 -6.90
N ARG A 8 19.52 42.77 -7.37
CA ARG A 8 19.85 41.46 -7.94
C ARG A 8 19.74 41.53 -9.47
N SER A 9 20.92 41.42 -10.08
CA SER A 9 21.16 41.29 -11.51
C SER A 9 20.63 39.95 -12.01
N LEU A 10 19.52 39.96 -12.76
CA LEU A 10 19.04 38.79 -13.48
C LEU A 10 19.91 38.55 -14.72
N LYS A 11 20.76 37.52 -14.64
CA LYS A 11 21.54 37.01 -15.76
C LYS A 11 20.61 36.07 -16.56
N LYS A 12 20.24 36.48 -17.77
CA LYS A 12 19.50 35.65 -18.73
C LYS A 12 20.30 34.39 -19.04
N ILE A 13 19.74 33.22 -18.71
CA ILE A 13 20.19 31.93 -19.21
C ILE A 13 19.43 31.69 -20.52
N SER A 14 20.19 31.64 -21.62
CA SER A 14 19.70 31.28 -22.95
C SER A 14 19.68 29.75 -23.02
N VAL A 15 18.50 29.17 -23.19
CA VAL A 15 18.32 27.73 -23.42
C VAL A 15 18.43 27.50 -24.93
N ASP A 16 19.54 26.90 -25.36
CA ASP A 16 19.72 26.42 -26.73
C ASP A 16 18.90 25.13 -26.92
N GLN A 17 17.94 25.18 -27.85
CA GLN A 17 17.21 24.01 -28.33
C GLN A 17 18.12 23.12 -29.20
N PRO A 18 18.21 21.80 -28.97
CA PRO A 18 18.84 20.90 -29.91
C PRO A 18 17.92 20.62 -31.11
N SER A 19 18.53 20.73 -32.28
CA SER A 19 17.96 20.58 -33.62
C SER A 19 17.47 19.16 -33.93
N ASN A 20 16.26 19.07 -34.48
CA ASN A 20 15.67 17.89 -35.10
C ASN A 20 16.58 17.28 -36.19
N ALA A 21 17.08 16.07 -35.95
CA ALA A 21 17.73 15.25 -36.97
C ALA A 21 16.77 14.14 -37.44
N ARG A 22 16.05 14.45 -38.53
CA ARG A 22 15.96 13.67 -39.78
C ARG A 22 15.95 12.13 -39.66
N LEU A 23 14.76 11.54 -39.56
CA LEU A 23 14.49 10.14 -39.88
C LEU A 23 14.03 10.03 -41.35
N ASP A 24 14.96 9.69 -42.23
CA ASP A 24 14.69 9.22 -43.59
C ASP A 24 15.34 7.85 -43.77
N GLY A 25 14.59 6.86 -44.27
CA GLY A 25 15.20 5.77 -45.05
C GLY A 25 14.87 4.33 -44.68
N LEU A 26 13.65 3.91 -45.04
CA LEU A 26 13.40 2.81 -45.98
C LEU A 26 13.96 1.39 -45.71
N ASN A 27 12.98 0.48 -45.67
CA ASN A 27 12.88 -0.73 -46.51
C ASN A 27 13.38 -2.09 -45.99
N THR A 28 12.37 -2.94 -45.79
CA THR A 28 12.17 -4.20 -46.54
C THR A 28 13.07 -5.37 -46.18
N LEU A 29 12.50 -6.42 -45.54
CA LEU A 29 12.54 -7.80 -46.07
C LEU A 29 11.72 -8.78 -45.21
N MET A 30 10.65 -9.26 -45.83
CA MET A 30 10.21 -10.66 -45.91
C MET A 30 10.04 -11.52 -44.65
N SER A 31 8.76 -11.90 -44.46
CA SER A 31 8.28 -13.29 -44.59
C SER A 31 8.98 -14.38 -43.78
N ARG A 32 8.32 -14.80 -42.69
CA ARG A 32 8.06 -16.23 -42.41
C ARG A 32 6.92 -16.38 -41.42
N ARG A 33 5.69 -16.41 -41.94
CA ARG A 33 4.52 -16.95 -41.22
C ARG A 33 4.73 -18.46 -41.03
N ARG A 34 5.14 -18.90 -39.85
CA ARG A 34 4.97 -20.29 -39.42
C ARG A 34 3.58 -20.42 -38.80
N ARG A 35 2.69 -21.11 -39.52
CA ARG A 35 1.42 -21.62 -38.98
C ARG A 35 1.78 -22.73 -37.99
N LEU A 36 1.44 -22.56 -36.73
CA LEU A 36 1.39 -23.66 -35.76
C LEU A 36 -0.04 -24.25 -35.78
N PRO A 37 -0.18 -25.58 -35.71
CA PRO A 37 -1.47 -26.24 -35.76
C PRO A 37 -2.24 -26.03 -34.46
N SER A 38 -3.49 -25.60 -34.63
CA SER A 38 -4.54 -25.52 -33.63
C SER A 38 -4.76 -26.92 -33.01
N VAL A 39 -4.29 -27.13 -31.78
CA VAL A 39 -4.65 -28.30 -31.00
C VAL A 39 -5.95 -27.99 -30.27
N VAL A 40 -7.03 -28.54 -30.82
CA VAL A 40 -8.37 -28.56 -30.24
C VAL A 40 -8.30 -29.40 -28.96
N GLY A 41 -8.27 -28.74 -27.81
CA GLY A 41 -8.36 -29.37 -26.49
C GLY A 41 -9.80 -29.70 -26.14
N LEU A 42 -10.09 -30.99 -26.05
CA LEU A 42 -11.34 -31.57 -25.57
C LEU A 42 -11.64 -31.06 -24.14
N LEU A 43 -12.75 -30.34 -23.96
CA LEU A 43 -13.28 -29.98 -22.63
C LEU A 43 -14.09 -31.16 -22.09
N LEU A 44 -13.54 -31.88 -21.11
CA LEU A 44 -14.25 -32.91 -20.34
C LEU A 44 -15.10 -32.23 -19.26
N ILE A 45 -16.42 -32.24 -19.45
CA ILE A 45 -17.42 -31.81 -18.48
C ILE A 45 -17.49 -32.87 -17.37
N ALA A 46 -16.94 -32.55 -16.19
CA ALA A 46 -17.15 -33.34 -14.99
C ALA A 46 -18.46 -32.91 -14.34
N PHE A 47 -19.45 -33.79 -14.37
CA PHE A 47 -20.71 -33.69 -13.63
C PHE A 47 -20.43 -33.74 -12.12
N VAL A 48 -20.61 -32.62 -11.43
CA VAL A 48 -20.68 -32.59 -9.96
C VAL A 48 -22.10 -32.97 -9.55
N THR A 49 -22.24 -34.14 -8.95
CA THR A 49 -23.49 -34.61 -8.34
C THR A 49 -23.72 -33.87 -7.01
N LEU A 50 -24.72 -33.00 -6.97
CA LEU A 50 -25.25 -32.44 -5.73
C LEU A 50 -25.80 -33.58 -4.84
N SER A 51 -25.19 -33.76 -3.68
CA SER A 51 -25.72 -34.59 -2.59
C SER A 51 -26.53 -33.69 -1.66
N THR A 52 -27.85 -33.82 -1.72
CA THR A 52 -28.78 -33.20 -0.79
C THR A 52 -28.76 -33.97 0.53
N SER A 53 -28.21 -33.38 1.58
CA SER A 53 -28.37 -33.87 2.96
C SER A 53 -29.72 -33.42 3.51
N PRO A 54 -30.50 -34.31 4.15
CA PRO A 54 -31.75 -33.94 4.81
C PRO A 54 -31.50 -33.55 6.28
N GLY A 55 -32.08 -32.40 6.67
CA GLY A 55 -32.72 -32.24 7.97
C GLY A 55 -31.85 -31.81 9.15
N CYS A 56 -31.80 -30.50 9.41
CA CYS A 56 -31.69 -29.98 10.77
C CYS A 56 -33.03 -29.33 11.15
N THR A 57 -33.63 -29.87 12.20
CA THR A 57 -34.88 -29.44 12.83
C THR A 57 -34.63 -28.12 13.58
N PRO A 58 -35.51 -27.11 13.48
CA PRO A 58 -35.41 -25.93 14.32
C PRO A 58 -35.77 -26.29 15.77
N GLN A 59 -34.84 -26.06 16.69
CA GLN A 59 -35.06 -26.16 18.13
C GLN A 59 -35.69 -24.84 18.60
N THR A 60 -36.95 -24.89 19.01
CA THR A 60 -37.67 -23.78 19.64
C THR A 60 -37.02 -23.48 21.00
N VAL A 61 -36.25 -22.39 21.08
CA VAL A 61 -35.75 -21.85 22.34
C VAL A 61 -36.87 -21.02 22.98
N ALA A 62 -37.14 -21.33 24.25
CA ALA A 62 -38.13 -20.64 25.06
C ALA A 62 -37.73 -19.17 25.28
N THR A 63 -38.68 -18.27 25.07
CA THR A 63 -38.59 -16.86 25.43
C THR A 63 -38.59 -16.72 26.94
N GLU A 64 -37.42 -16.50 27.53
CA GLU A 64 -37.27 -16.10 28.93
C GLU A 64 -37.51 -14.59 29.04
N LYS A 65 -38.50 -14.23 29.85
CA LYS A 65 -38.95 -12.87 30.09
C LYS A 65 -37.99 -12.20 31.08
N VAL A 66 -36.98 -11.52 30.56
CA VAL A 66 -36.05 -10.71 31.36
C VAL A 66 -36.80 -9.52 31.95
N ALA A 67 -36.79 -9.46 33.28
CA ALA A 67 -37.34 -8.37 34.07
C ALA A 67 -36.47 -7.12 33.92
N ALA A 68 -37.14 -5.96 33.89
CA ALA A 68 -36.50 -4.65 33.88
C ALA A 68 -35.57 -4.50 35.10
N THR A 69 -34.28 -4.37 34.83
CA THR A 69 -33.26 -4.01 35.83
C THR A 69 -33.14 -2.49 35.82
N GLU A 70 -33.25 -1.91 37.01
CA GLU A 70 -33.10 -0.47 37.27
C GLU A 70 -31.73 0.03 36.80
N ALA A 71 -31.72 1.26 36.28
CA ALA A 71 -30.52 1.97 35.88
C ALA A 71 -29.62 2.19 37.10
N ILE A 72 -28.50 1.48 37.13
CA ILE A 72 -27.37 1.77 38.01
C ILE A 72 -26.46 2.70 37.21
N GLU A 73 -26.36 3.95 37.65
CA GLU A 73 -25.36 4.91 37.16
C GLU A 73 -23.97 4.31 37.37
N ALA A 74 -23.32 3.95 36.26
CA ALA A 74 -21.95 3.45 36.26
C ALA A 74 -21.01 4.63 36.57
N PRO A 75 -20.07 4.47 37.52
CA PRO A 75 -19.05 5.49 37.77
C PRO A 75 -18.15 5.61 36.55
N GLU A 76 -17.94 6.85 36.09
CA GLU A 76 -16.93 7.22 35.09
C GLU A 76 -15.58 6.62 35.53
N GLN A 77 -15.17 5.55 34.88
CA GLN A 77 -13.82 5.00 35.03
C GLN A 77 -12.95 5.67 33.97
N ASP A 78 -12.01 6.48 34.44
CA ASP A 78 -10.87 6.97 33.66
C ASP A 78 -10.15 5.74 33.07
N LEU A 79 -10.45 5.44 31.81
CA LEU A 79 -9.76 4.44 31.01
C LEU A 79 -8.40 5.03 30.61
N GLU A 80 -7.40 4.90 31.49
CA GLU A 80 -6.01 5.02 31.06
C GLU A 80 -5.72 3.85 30.09
N PRO A 81 -5.34 4.10 28.83
CA PRO A 81 -5.08 3.04 27.86
C PRO A 81 -3.88 2.21 28.29
N SER A 82 -4.16 1.08 28.91
CA SER A 82 -3.19 0.07 29.33
C SER A 82 -2.79 -0.80 28.13
N ALA A 83 -1.99 -0.25 27.23
CA ALA A 83 -1.23 -1.03 26.26
C ALA A 83 0.26 -0.86 26.56
N GLU A 84 0.80 -1.71 27.43
CA GLU A 84 2.25 -1.86 27.51
C GLU A 84 2.73 -2.45 26.18
N ALA A 85 3.21 -1.56 25.30
CA ALA A 85 3.83 -1.94 24.04
C ALA A 85 5.02 -2.85 24.33
N GLY A 86 4.85 -4.15 24.09
CA GLY A 86 5.94 -5.11 24.17
C GLY A 86 7.07 -4.66 23.25
N VAL A 87 8.28 -4.50 23.80
CA VAL A 87 9.46 -4.08 23.04
C VAL A 87 9.77 -5.14 21.99
N GLN A 88 9.30 -4.93 20.77
CA GLN A 88 9.64 -5.78 19.64
C GLN A 88 11.04 -5.43 19.16
N GLY A 89 11.91 -6.43 19.09
CA GLY A 89 13.26 -6.27 18.55
C GLY A 89 13.24 -6.10 17.03
N PRO A 90 14.36 -5.64 16.44
CA PRO A 90 14.49 -5.51 14.99
C PRO A 90 14.27 -6.86 14.29
N VAL A 91 13.61 -6.83 13.14
CA VAL A 91 13.36 -8.02 12.32
C VAL A 91 14.70 -8.59 11.83
N GLN A 92 14.92 -9.89 12.03
CA GLN A 92 16.11 -10.58 11.55
C GLN A 92 15.81 -11.32 10.25
N PHE A 93 16.56 -11.02 9.18
CA PHE A 93 16.46 -11.70 7.87
C PHE A 93 17.32 -12.97 7.81
N GLY A 94 17.36 -13.72 8.92
CA GLY A 94 18.30 -14.82 9.10
C GLY A 94 19.76 -14.35 9.02
N ASP A 95 20.55 -15.04 8.21
CA ASP A 95 21.98 -14.74 8.02
C ASP A 95 22.26 -13.75 6.86
N ALA A 96 21.21 -13.21 6.23
CA ALA A 96 21.34 -12.21 5.17
C ALA A 96 21.75 -10.84 5.73
N SER A 97 22.52 -10.09 4.94
CA SER A 97 22.80 -8.68 5.22
C SER A 97 21.95 -7.80 4.30
N ILE A 98 21.23 -6.83 4.87
CA ILE A 98 20.59 -5.76 4.09
C ILE A 98 21.57 -4.60 4.03
N GLU A 99 21.99 -4.26 2.81
CA GLU A 99 23.01 -3.22 2.61
C GLU A 99 22.38 -1.85 2.39
N TYR A 100 21.28 -1.82 1.63
CA TYR A 100 20.69 -0.58 1.16
C TYR A 100 19.20 -0.74 0.90
N VAL A 101 18.42 0.28 1.29
CA VAL A 101 17.00 0.39 1.00
C VAL A 101 16.73 1.80 0.47
N GLU A 102 16.14 1.88 -0.71
CA GLU A 102 15.90 3.14 -1.41
C GLU A 102 14.54 3.13 -2.10
N SER A 103 13.83 4.25 -1.95
CA SER A 103 12.62 4.55 -2.69
C SER A 103 12.95 4.84 -4.15
N ILE A 104 12.21 4.21 -5.05
CA ILE A 104 12.19 4.51 -6.49
C ILE A 104 10.85 5.14 -6.89
N SER A 105 10.07 5.61 -5.92
CA SER A 105 8.75 6.22 -6.13
C SER A 105 8.82 7.44 -7.03
N GLU A 106 7.81 7.61 -7.87
CA GLU A 106 7.53 8.83 -8.65
C GLU A 106 6.15 9.36 -8.20
N ASP A 107 6.05 9.78 -6.93
CA ASP A 107 4.83 10.31 -6.29
C ASP A 107 3.72 9.25 -6.04
N GLU A 108 4.09 7.99 -5.87
CA GLU A 108 3.18 6.88 -5.59
C GLU A 108 3.09 6.57 -4.08
N THR A 109 1.89 6.30 -3.58
CA THR A 109 1.67 5.89 -2.18
C THR A 109 1.73 4.37 -1.96
N SER A 110 1.64 3.59 -3.02
CA SER A 110 1.70 2.13 -2.96
C SER A 110 2.23 1.57 -4.27
N GLY A 111 2.89 0.41 -4.22
CA GLY A 111 3.47 -0.19 -5.42
C GLY A 111 4.79 -0.91 -5.12
N GLN A 112 5.52 -1.25 -6.18
CA GLN A 112 6.91 -1.71 -6.09
C GLN A 112 7.88 -0.53 -6.04
N ILE A 113 7.59 0.43 -5.15
CA ILE A 113 8.27 1.72 -5.05
C ILE A 113 9.52 1.68 -4.17
N LEU A 114 9.93 0.50 -3.71
CA LEU A 114 11.05 0.30 -2.79
C LEU A 114 11.99 -0.78 -3.32
N THR A 115 13.29 -0.49 -3.33
CA THR A 115 14.33 -1.46 -3.65
C THR A 115 15.11 -1.83 -2.39
N VAL A 116 15.37 -3.13 -2.20
CA VAL A 116 16.11 -3.67 -1.05
C VAL A 116 17.27 -4.50 -1.57
N GLN A 117 18.50 -4.05 -1.34
CA GLN A 117 19.72 -4.79 -1.68
C GLN A 117 20.09 -5.73 -0.54
N VAL A 118 20.22 -7.01 -0.88
CA VAL A 118 20.52 -8.09 0.06
C VAL A 118 21.74 -8.89 -0.39
N THR A 119 22.56 -9.29 0.57
CA THR A 119 23.79 -10.06 0.32
C THR A 119 23.81 -11.30 1.20
N ASN A 120 24.33 -12.41 0.67
CA ASN A 120 24.61 -13.63 1.43
C ASN A 120 26.09 -13.68 1.86
N PRO A 121 26.45 -13.23 3.08
CA PRO A 121 27.83 -13.28 3.57
C PRO A 121 28.26 -14.69 4.04
N THR A 122 27.36 -15.68 4.03
CA THR A 122 27.62 -17.01 4.57
C THR A 122 28.34 -17.91 3.58
N THR A 123 28.68 -19.13 4.02
CA THR A 123 29.23 -20.18 3.15
C THR A 123 28.17 -21.13 2.59
N GLY A 124 26.89 -20.95 2.95
CA GLY A 124 25.77 -21.78 2.51
C GLY A 124 24.80 -21.00 1.63
N GLU A 125 23.92 -21.71 0.92
CA GLU A 125 22.77 -21.09 0.27
C GLU A 125 21.78 -20.61 1.35
N ILE A 126 21.24 -19.40 1.19
CA ILE A 126 20.21 -18.85 2.06
C ILE A 126 19.00 -18.43 1.23
N VAL A 127 17.81 -18.45 1.85
CA VAL A 127 16.61 -17.84 1.28
C VAL A 127 16.32 -16.59 2.09
N VAL A 128 16.29 -15.44 1.42
CA VAL A 128 15.93 -14.16 2.01
C VAL A 128 14.47 -13.89 1.68
N THR A 129 13.68 -13.56 2.70
CA THR A 129 12.27 -13.22 2.57
C THR A 129 11.99 -11.91 3.28
N ILE A 130 11.35 -10.97 2.58
CA ILE A 130 10.78 -9.74 3.12
C ILE A 130 9.29 -10.00 3.39
N PRO A 131 8.88 -10.21 4.64
CA PRO A 131 7.54 -10.66 4.95
C PRO A 131 6.52 -9.51 4.89
N CYS A 132 5.27 -9.85 4.58
CA CYS A 132 4.14 -8.94 4.70
C CYS A 132 3.97 -8.46 6.15
N GLY A 133 3.75 -7.15 6.30
CA GLY A 133 3.69 -6.44 7.58
C GLY A 133 5.02 -5.91 8.08
N LEU A 134 6.16 -6.16 7.42
CA LEU A 134 7.40 -5.45 7.74
C LEU A 134 7.24 -3.96 7.40
N ILE A 135 7.64 -3.08 8.31
CA ILE A 135 7.68 -1.63 8.11
C ILE A 135 9.12 -1.19 7.84
N PHE A 136 9.28 -0.34 6.83
CA PHE A 136 10.49 0.43 6.58
C PHE A 136 10.27 1.86 7.07
N ASP A 137 11.19 2.33 7.91
CA ASP A 137 11.17 3.68 8.45
C ASP A 137 12.02 4.59 7.55
N PRO A 138 11.56 5.81 7.24
CA PRO A 138 12.39 6.76 6.52
C PRO A 138 13.59 7.18 7.39
N GLY A 139 14.59 7.82 6.77
CA GLY A 139 15.74 8.35 7.51
C GLY A 139 15.31 9.30 8.64
N PRO A 140 16.10 9.45 9.72
CA PRO A 140 15.69 10.15 10.95
C PRO A 140 15.35 11.64 10.80
N GLU A 141 15.72 12.26 9.68
CA GLU A 141 15.45 13.67 9.37
C GLU A 141 14.42 13.83 8.23
N SER A 142 13.85 12.72 7.73
CA SER A 142 12.81 12.73 6.71
C SER A 142 11.42 12.78 7.37
N ASP A 143 10.53 13.57 6.78
CA ASP A 143 9.10 13.67 7.11
C ASP A 143 8.22 12.83 6.18
N GLU A 144 8.83 11.92 5.41
CA GLU A 144 8.13 10.99 4.55
C GLU A 144 7.37 9.92 5.33
N GLN A 145 6.48 9.22 4.64
CA GLN A 145 5.72 8.11 5.20
C GLN A 145 6.60 6.88 5.45
N ARG A 146 6.28 6.15 6.53
CA ARG A 146 6.73 4.77 6.69
C ARG A 146 6.05 3.89 5.64
N LEU A 147 6.76 2.84 5.22
CA LEU A 147 6.31 1.93 4.16
C LEU A 147 6.12 0.52 4.72
N MET A 148 4.91 -0.02 4.62
CA MET A 148 4.61 -1.39 5.03
C MET A 148 4.54 -2.34 3.84
N VAL A 149 5.17 -3.50 3.94
CA VAL A 149 5.11 -4.56 2.93
C VAL A 149 3.74 -5.23 2.92
N ILE A 150 3.10 -5.29 1.76
CA ILE A 150 1.79 -5.95 1.57
C ILE A 150 1.80 -7.09 0.55
N GLN A 151 2.91 -7.29 -0.18
CA GLN A 151 3.20 -8.54 -0.90
C GLN A 151 4.65 -8.95 -0.61
N GLU A 152 4.84 -10.25 -0.32
CA GLU A 152 6.16 -10.80 -0.01
C GLU A 152 7.11 -10.69 -1.21
N ALA A 153 8.38 -10.39 -0.93
CA ALA A 153 9.48 -10.57 -1.88
C ALA A 153 10.51 -11.54 -1.31
N SER A 154 11.01 -12.46 -2.15
CA SER A 154 12.04 -13.41 -1.74
C SER A 154 13.03 -13.76 -2.85
N ALA A 155 14.24 -14.16 -2.45
CA ALA A 155 15.27 -14.68 -3.33
C ALA A 155 16.09 -15.78 -2.65
N SER A 156 16.54 -16.77 -3.42
CA SER A 156 17.58 -17.71 -2.97
C SER A 156 18.94 -17.19 -3.42
N LEU A 157 19.89 -17.12 -2.50
CA LEU A 157 21.22 -16.56 -2.74
C LEU A 157 22.29 -17.61 -2.44
N LEU A 158 23.17 -17.84 -3.41
CA LEU A 158 24.40 -18.61 -3.20
C LEU A 158 25.40 -17.84 -2.33
N PRO A 159 26.43 -18.51 -1.77
CA PRO A 159 27.46 -17.85 -0.99
C PRO A 159 28.12 -16.68 -1.73
N GLY A 160 28.09 -15.49 -1.13
CA GLY A 160 28.66 -14.26 -1.70
C GLY A 160 27.83 -13.62 -2.81
N GLU A 161 26.62 -14.10 -3.09
CA GLU A 161 25.70 -13.50 -4.06
C GLU A 161 24.93 -12.31 -3.45
N GLU A 162 24.56 -11.38 -4.33
CA GLU A 162 23.75 -10.21 -4.05
C GLU A 162 22.45 -10.27 -4.88
N ALA A 163 21.37 -9.75 -4.34
CA ALA A 163 20.13 -9.54 -5.09
C ALA A 163 19.46 -8.23 -4.72
N THR A 164 18.64 -7.71 -5.64
CA THR A 164 17.73 -6.60 -5.40
C THR A 164 16.31 -7.14 -5.35
N LEU A 165 15.64 -6.95 -4.21
CA LEU A 165 14.23 -7.29 -4.02
C LEU A 165 13.39 -6.02 -4.15
N THR A 166 12.22 -6.12 -4.77
CA THR A 166 11.25 -5.04 -4.93
C THR A 166 9.91 -5.43 -4.31
N PRO A 167 9.79 -5.40 -2.97
CA PRO A 167 8.52 -5.73 -2.32
C PRO A 167 7.42 -4.75 -2.75
N TYR A 168 6.18 -5.23 -2.80
CA TYR A 168 5.04 -4.33 -2.93
C TYR A 168 4.75 -3.73 -1.56
N VAL A 169 4.88 -2.41 -1.44
CA VAL A 169 4.71 -1.66 -0.21
C VAL A 169 3.53 -0.69 -0.30
N ILE A 170 3.09 -0.20 0.85
CA ILE A 170 2.06 0.82 0.97
C ILE A 170 2.42 1.81 2.08
N CYS A 171 2.13 3.07 1.87
CA CYS A 171 2.36 4.11 2.86
C CYS A 171 1.37 3.99 4.02
N ILE A 172 1.79 4.28 5.25
CA ILE A 172 0.97 4.09 6.45
C ILE A 172 0.72 5.36 7.28
N ASP A 173 1.26 6.52 6.92
CA ASP A 173 1.17 7.74 7.73
C ASP A 173 0.52 8.89 6.93
N SER A 174 -0.82 9.03 6.93
CA SER A 174 -1.48 9.95 6.00
C SER A 174 -1.03 11.42 6.10
N SER A 175 -0.51 11.82 7.26
CA SER A 175 -0.02 13.17 7.56
C SER A 175 1.42 13.46 7.10
N ASN A 176 2.16 12.45 6.66
CA ASN A 176 3.55 12.56 6.25
C ASN A 176 3.67 12.63 4.72
N ALA A 177 4.78 13.16 4.21
CA ALA A 177 4.99 13.34 2.76
C ALA A 177 5.08 12.00 2.00
N ILE A 178 4.70 11.98 0.74
CA ILE A 178 4.90 10.81 -0.13
C ILE A 178 6.41 10.56 -0.30
N PRO A 179 6.88 9.30 -0.34
CA PRO A 179 8.30 9.01 -0.57
C PRO A 179 8.81 9.63 -1.87
N GLU A 180 9.90 10.37 -1.81
CA GLU A 180 10.59 10.87 -2.99
C GLU A 180 11.50 9.79 -3.61
N SER A 181 11.81 9.93 -4.89
CA SER A 181 12.80 9.09 -5.58
C SER A 181 14.20 9.32 -5.00
N GLY A 182 14.88 8.25 -4.60
CA GLY A 182 16.22 8.30 -4.01
C GLY A 182 16.23 8.43 -2.48
N SER A 183 15.07 8.52 -1.84
CA SER A 183 14.98 8.56 -0.38
C SER A 183 15.41 7.23 0.24
N THR A 184 16.25 7.32 1.27
CA THR A 184 16.81 6.14 1.94
C THR A 184 15.96 5.71 3.12
N TYR A 185 15.75 4.41 3.24
CA TYR A 185 14.98 3.81 4.32
C TYR A 185 15.84 2.88 5.18
N HIS A 186 15.33 2.60 6.37
CA HIS A 186 15.87 1.58 7.26
C HIS A 186 14.82 0.50 7.51
N VAL A 187 15.30 -0.72 7.73
CA VAL A 187 14.41 -1.79 8.21
C VAL A 187 13.92 -1.40 9.61
N GLY A 188 12.61 -1.25 9.73
CA GLY A 188 11.94 -0.98 10.99
C GLY A 188 11.51 -2.27 11.70
N VAL A 189 10.27 -2.23 12.18
CA VAL A 189 9.65 -3.32 12.96
C VAL A 189 8.55 -4.01 12.15
N MET A 190 8.07 -5.15 12.65
CA MET A 190 6.80 -5.67 12.17
C MET A 190 5.66 -4.77 12.64
N ALA A 191 4.70 -4.51 11.75
CA ALA A 191 3.40 -3.99 12.10
C ALA A 191 2.76 -4.85 13.19
N THR A 192 1.80 -4.28 13.91
CA THR A 192 1.08 -4.97 14.98
C THR A 192 -0.42 -4.73 14.88
N GLY A 193 -1.21 -5.44 15.70
CA GLY A 193 -2.66 -5.25 15.76
C GLY A 193 -3.35 -5.43 14.41
N ASP A 194 -4.32 -4.57 14.13
CA ASP A 194 -5.10 -4.60 12.89
C ASP A 194 -4.29 -4.23 11.66
N LEU A 195 -3.23 -3.43 11.79
CA LEU A 195 -2.35 -3.10 10.67
C LEU A 195 -1.60 -4.35 10.17
N LEU A 196 -1.08 -5.19 11.09
CA LEU A 196 -0.49 -6.48 10.72
C LEU A 196 -1.52 -7.43 10.11
N LYS A 197 -2.73 -7.47 10.68
CA LYS A 197 -3.83 -8.30 10.19
C LYS A 197 -4.22 -7.90 8.76
N LEU A 198 -4.30 -6.61 8.49
CA LEU A 198 -4.57 -6.04 7.17
C LEU A 198 -3.48 -6.45 6.19
N ALA A 199 -2.20 -6.24 6.52
CA ALA A 199 -1.08 -6.64 5.67
C ALA A 199 -1.10 -8.14 5.33
N GLN A 200 -1.33 -9.01 6.32
CA GLN A 200 -1.40 -10.47 6.12
C GLN A 200 -2.63 -10.92 5.32
N CYS A 201 -3.72 -10.16 5.38
CA CYS A 201 -4.91 -10.38 4.57
C CYS A 201 -4.62 -10.03 3.10
N ILE A 202 -4.13 -8.81 2.84
CA ILE A 202 -3.78 -8.32 1.50
C ILE A 202 -2.74 -9.22 0.81
N CYS A 203 -1.77 -9.72 1.58
CA CYS A 203 -0.72 -10.63 1.11
C CYS A 203 -1.23 -11.93 0.47
N LYS A 204 -2.50 -12.29 0.70
CA LYS A 204 -3.15 -13.47 0.10
C LYS A 204 -3.97 -13.13 -1.15
N GLU A 205 -4.13 -11.85 -1.43
CA GLU A 205 -4.88 -11.34 -2.57
C GLU A 205 -3.93 -11.06 -3.75
N THR A 206 -4.49 -11.09 -4.96
CA THR A 206 -3.78 -10.67 -6.17
C THR A 206 -4.11 -9.20 -6.44
N LEU A 207 -3.14 -8.32 -6.23
CA LEU A 207 -3.27 -6.91 -6.60
C LEU A 207 -3.13 -6.77 -8.12
N VAL A 208 -4.07 -6.06 -8.75
CA VAL A 208 -4.05 -5.79 -10.18
C VAL A 208 -3.30 -4.49 -10.41
N ASP A 209 -2.35 -4.50 -11.34
CA ASP A 209 -1.61 -3.32 -11.77
C ASP A 209 -2.53 -2.32 -12.49
N ILE A 210 -2.44 -1.04 -12.14
CA ILE A 210 -3.22 0.05 -12.76
C ILE A 210 -2.91 0.16 -14.25
N GLU A 211 -1.68 -0.15 -14.67
CA GLU A 211 -1.32 -0.16 -16.10
C GLU A 211 -2.12 -1.20 -16.90
N MET A 212 -2.53 -2.30 -16.25
CA MET A 212 -3.28 -3.37 -16.87
C MET A 212 -4.80 -3.15 -16.82
N ASP A 213 -5.30 -2.55 -15.76
CA ASP A 213 -6.72 -2.25 -15.59
C ASP A 213 -6.92 -0.86 -14.97
N PRO A 214 -7.39 0.15 -15.74
CA PRO A 214 -7.70 1.46 -15.20
C PRO A 214 -8.73 1.46 -14.07
N LEU A 215 -9.56 0.41 -13.95
CA LEU A 215 -10.50 0.28 -12.83
C LEU A 215 -9.81 -0.20 -11.54
N ALA A 216 -8.62 -0.80 -11.63
CA ALA A 216 -7.81 -1.19 -10.47
C ALA A 216 -7.34 0.02 -9.67
N PHE A 217 -7.30 1.22 -10.29
CA PHE A 217 -7.03 2.48 -9.59
C PHE A 217 -7.96 2.67 -8.39
N MET A 218 -9.27 2.41 -8.56
CA MET A 218 -10.24 2.58 -7.47
C MET A 218 -10.00 1.59 -6.31
N ASP A 219 -9.61 0.35 -6.64
CA ASP A 219 -9.29 -0.68 -5.66
C ASP A 219 -8.02 -0.35 -4.87
N GLN A 220 -6.96 0.11 -5.56
CA GLN A 220 -5.70 0.50 -4.93
C GLN A 220 -5.84 1.75 -4.05
N PHE A 221 -6.57 2.77 -4.51
CA PHE A 221 -6.85 3.95 -3.68
C PHE A 221 -7.73 3.63 -2.48
N GLY A 222 -8.79 2.83 -2.67
CA GLY A 222 -9.60 2.36 -1.54
C GLY A 222 -8.78 1.57 -0.53
N LEU A 223 -7.82 0.75 -1.01
CA LEU A 223 -6.86 0.06 -0.15
C LEU A 223 -5.95 1.03 0.62
N GLN A 224 -5.43 2.08 -0.04
CA GLN A 224 -4.63 3.13 0.62
C GLN A 224 -5.39 3.80 1.76
N PHE A 225 -6.66 4.17 1.53
CA PHE A 225 -7.50 4.75 2.58
C PHE A 225 -7.79 3.77 3.72
N ALA A 226 -8.00 2.49 3.42
CA ALA A 226 -8.17 1.46 4.45
C ALA A 226 -6.93 1.33 5.33
N VAL A 227 -5.73 1.40 4.75
CA VAL A 227 -4.47 1.37 5.49
C VAL A 227 -4.31 2.60 6.39
N TRP A 228 -4.54 3.80 5.87
CA TRP A 228 -4.49 5.02 6.68
C TRP A 228 -5.53 5.03 7.80
N THR A 229 -6.76 4.56 7.53
CA THR A 229 -7.83 4.44 8.54
C THR A 229 -7.36 3.56 9.71
N VAL A 230 -6.73 2.42 9.42
CA VAL A 230 -6.21 1.50 10.45
C VAL A 230 -4.98 2.06 11.17
N SER A 231 -4.08 2.71 10.44
CA SER A 231 -2.82 3.20 11.00
C SER A 231 -3.01 4.44 11.88
N ASP A 232 -3.80 5.40 11.39
CA ASP A 232 -4.04 6.68 12.08
C ASP A 232 -5.16 6.57 13.13
N GLY A 233 -5.98 5.51 13.05
CA GLY A 233 -7.13 5.31 13.92
C GLY A 233 -8.23 6.35 13.68
N LEU A 234 -8.28 6.92 12.48
CA LEU A 234 -9.27 7.90 12.06
C LEU A 234 -10.38 7.21 11.27
N SER A 235 -11.60 7.70 11.39
CA SER A 235 -12.66 7.35 10.45
C SER A 235 -12.42 7.99 9.08
N PHE A 236 -13.03 7.42 8.04
CA PHE A 236 -12.99 8.01 6.70
C PHE A 236 -13.53 9.46 6.69
N GLU A 237 -14.60 9.74 7.44
CA GLU A 237 -15.19 11.08 7.55
C GLU A 237 -14.17 12.08 8.12
N GLU A 238 -13.50 11.75 9.22
CA GLU A 238 -12.46 12.60 9.81
C GLU A 238 -11.27 12.84 8.89
N MET A 239 -10.85 11.81 8.15
CA MET A 239 -9.76 11.93 7.18
C MET A 239 -10.14 12.91 6.06
N PHE A 240 -11.37 12.84 5.56
CA PHE A 240 -11.84 13.70 4.47
C PHE A 240 -12.15 15.12 4.91
N GLU A 241 -12.73 15.32 6.09
CA GLU A 241 -12.90 16.66 6.65
C GLU A 241 -11.55 17.38 6.82
N GLY A 242 -10.49 16.63 7.13
CA GLY A 242 -9.14 17.15 7.24
C GLY A 242 -8.43 17.39 5.90
N MET A 243 -8.86 16.76 4.80
CA MET A 243 -8.09 16.70 3.54
C MET A 243 -7.78 18.07 2.94
N GLU A 244 -8.72 19.01 2.95
CA GLU A 244 -8.50 20.36 2.38
C GLU A 244 -7.43 21.17 3.15
N GLU A 245 -7.24 20.88 4.43
CA GLU A 245 -6.27 21.54 5.30
C GLU A 245 -5.08 20.63 5.67
N ALA A 246 -5.09 19.38 5.21
CA ALA A 246 -4.09 18.38 5.54
C ALA A 246 -2.78 18.66 4.81
N GLY A 247 -1.68 18.59 5.56
CA GLY A 247 -0.35 18.44 4.98
C GLY A 247 -0.03 16.97 4.67
N GLY A 248 1.13 16.75 4.05
CA GLY A 248 1.60 15.41 3.70
C GLY A 248 0.86 14.81 2.53
N ALA A 249 0.85 13.47 2.46
CA ALA A 249 0.36 12.72 1.31
C ALA A 249 -1.11 12.95 1.01
N LEU A 250 -1.93 13.13 2.05
CA LEU A 250 -3.34 13.41 1.87
C LEU A 250 -3.57 14.76 1.16
N GLY A 251 -2.75 15.77 1.48
CA GLY A 251 -2.79 17.08 0.84
C GLY A 251 -2.17 17.09 -0.55
N GLU A 252 -1.05 16.38 -0.73
CA GLU A 252 -0.33 16.27 -2.02
C GLU A 252 -1.22 15.65 -3.12
N ILE A 253 -1.94 14.57 -2.80
CA ILE A 253 -2.88 13.92 -3.72
C ILE A 253 -4.05 14.84 -4.08
N SER A 254 -4.48 15.70 -3.15
CA SER A 254 -5.64 16.58 -3.37
C SER A 254 -5.33 17.73 -4.36
N ALA A 255 -4.10 18.24 -4.36
CA ALA A 255 -3.77 19.52 -4.97
C ALA A 255 -3.34 19.43 -6.44
N GLU A 256 -2.71 18.33 -6.86
CA GLU A 256 -2.08 18.25 -8.19
C GLU A 256 -2.88 17.42 -9.21
N ASP A 257 -3.60 16.40 -8.76
CA ASP A 257 -4.25 15.44 -9.66
C ASP A 257 -5.73 15.73 -9.98
N PHE A 258 -6.42 16.47 -9.11
CA PHE A 258 -7.83 16.77 -9.30
C PHE A 258 -8.03 18.11 -10.00
N THR A 259 -8.18 18.06 -11.33
CA THR A 259 -8.57 19.25 -12.12
C THR A 259 -9.90 19.84 -11.62
N GLU A 260 -10.14 21.14 -11.82
CA GLU A 260 -11.40 21.85 -11.43
C GLU A 260 -12.70 21.11 -11.86
N GLU A 261 -12.64 20.31 -12.93
CA GLU A 261 -13.78 19.53 -13.44
C GLU A 261 -14.06 18.26 -12.59
N MET A 262 -13.07 17.78 -11.84
CA MET A 262 -13.20 16.69 -10.87
C MET A 262 -13.70 17.15 -9.50
N GLU A 263 -13.63 18.43 -9.14
CA GLU A 263 -14.13 18.92 -7.84
C GLU A 263 -15.63 18.65 -7.66
N GLU A 264 -16.46 18.83 -8.70
CA GLU A 264 -17.90 18.50 -8.63
C GLU A 264 -18.16 16.99 -8.58
N LEU A 265 -17.24 16.18 -9.14
CA LEU A 265 -17.30 14.72 -9.09
C LEU A 265 -16.70 14.16 -7.79
N PHE A 266 -15.91 14.98 -7.09
CA PHE A 266 -15.11 14.60 -5.94
C PHE A 266 -15.98 14.02 -4.83
N GLY A 267 -17.07 14.69 -4.47
CA GLY A 267 -17.99 14.18 -3.44
C GLY A 267 -18.51 12.76 -3.74
N GLY A 268 -18.83 12.46 -5.00
CA GLY A 268 -19.29 11.12 -5.40
C GLY A 268 -18.15 10.09 -5.51
N VAL A 269 -16.94 10.53 -5.89
CA VAL A 269 -15.75 9.67 -5.97
C VAL A 269 -15.26 9.28 -4.56
N MET A 270 -15.37 10.19 -3.60
CA MET A 270 -14.97 9.93 -2.21
C MET A 270 -15.88 8.92 -1.52
N GLU A 271 -17.19 8.97 -1.77
CA GLU A 271 -18.11 7.90 -1.34
C GLU A 271 -17.72 6.53 -1.92
N ILE A 272 -17.20 6.50 -3.15
CA ILE A 272 -16.71 5.27 -3.78
C ILE A 272 -15.44 4.78 -3.06
N PHE A 273 -14.45 5.64 -2.85
CA PHE A 273 -13.22 5.24 -2.15
C PHE A 273 -13.50 4.78 -0.72
N GLN A 274 -14.40 5.45 -0.01
CA GLN A 274 -14.87 5.02 1.31
C GLN A 274 -15.50 3.63 1.22
N GLY A 275 -16.40 3.41 0.26
CA GLY A 275 -17.02 2.10 0.05
C GLY A 275 -15.99 0.99 -0.20
N VAL A 276 -15.04 1.23 -1.11
CA VAL A 276 -13.98 0.27 -1.44
C VAL A 276 -13.03 0.03 -0.27
N GLY A 277 -12.66 1.08 0.47
CA GLY A 277 -11.84 0.96 1.66
C GLY A 277 -12.55 0.16 2.76
N GLN A 278 -13.83 0.41 2.99
CA GLN A 278 -14.65 -0.39 3.90
C GLN A 278 -14.75 -1.86 3.45
N ASP A 279 -14.94 -2.11 2.14
CA ASP A 279 -14.94 -3.47 1.60
C ASP A 279 -13.62 -4.21 1.90
N TRP A 280 -12.48 -3.53 1.87
CA TRP A 280 -11.18 -4.08 2.27
C TRP A 280 -11.12 -4.41 3.77
N LEU A 281 -11.59 -3.51 4.63
CA LEU A 281 -11.63 -3.73 6.08
C LEU A 281 -12.56 -4.90 6.43
N GLU A 282 -13.75 -4.96 5.83
CA GLU A 282 -14.70 -6.06 6.00
C GLU A 282 -14.12 -7.40 5.51
N ARG A 283 -13.49 -7.40 4.32
CA ARG A 283 -12.83 -8.58 3.76
C ARG A 283 -11.75 -9.12 4.71
N CYS A 284 -11.01 -8.21 5.34
CA CYS A 284 -9.98 -8.55 6.31
C CYS A 284 -10.49 -8.71 7.75
N GLN A 285 -11.81 -8.59 7.96
CA GLN A 285 -12.49 -8.72 9.26
C GLN A 285 -11.96 -7.73 10.29
N ILE A 286 -11.67 -6.50 9.89
CA ILE A 286 -11.18 -5.43 10.76
C ILE A 286 -12.37 -4.51 11.07
N GLU A 287 -12.60 -4.29 12.37
CA GLU A 287 -13.62 -3.37 12.86
C GLU A 287 -12.92 -2.12 13.38
N ILE A 288 -13.16 -0.98 12.73
CA ILE A 288 -12.70 0.31 13.25
C ILE A 288 -13.71 0.72 14.32
N ASN A 289 -13.24 0.81 15.56
CA ASN A 289 -14.01 1.45 16.63
C ASN A 289 -13.62 2.94 16.61
N PRO A 290 -14.45 3.81 16.02
CA PRO A 290 -14.22 5.25 16.09
C PRO A 290 -14.32 5.76 17.54
#